data_AF-A0A7S7LI88-F1
#
_entry.id   AF-A0A7S7LI88-F1
#
_cell.length_a   1.000
_cell.length_b   1.000
_cell.length_c   1.000
_cell.angle_alpha   90.00
_cell.angle_beta   90.00
_cell.angle_gamma   90.00
#
_symmetry.space_group_name_H-M   'P 1'
#
loop_
_entity.id
_entity.type
_entity.pdbx_description
1 polymer ?
#
loop_
_entity_poly.entity_id
_entity_poly.type
_entity_poly.pdbx_seq_one_letter_code
_entity_poly.pdbx_strand_id
1 'polypeptide(L)'
;MFESIQDRNRVGRGVRKMSISPQFNENIKEIILLTQEIAGIYEHLGGETDVLSQIQNEIAELENYIKSTYDKLQMLIDDIKSIENSYLEELENGENICNNSGNEIYNNFKEDNKRSALMSSKCEEIEKELSSVHSRYALLLEKKKNLLKSMRDSEDVLYAKKKMYQSISMITWSLISESFIQGHFIPVNYPTKTETFQLQIHENNKVSNAEYLWREIEKF
;
A
#
# COMPACT_ATOMS: atom_id res chain seq x y z
N MET A 1 -79.75 6.78 43.64
CA MET A 1 -79.89 5.54 42.85
C MET A 1 -78.67 5.49 41.95
N PHE A 2 -77.74 4.58 42.24
CA PHE A 2 -76.39 4.55 41.64
C PHE A 2 -76.47 3.96 40.23
N GLU A 3 -76.10 4.74 39.22
CA GLU A 3 -75.78 4.20 37.90
C GLU A 3 -74.50 3.36 38.00
N SER A 4 -74.63 2.09 37.65
CA SER A 4 -73.58 1.08 37.76
C SER A 4 -72.42 1.35 36.79
N ILE A 5 -71.21 1.19 37.31
CA ILE A 5 -69.93 1.16 36.61
C ILE A 5 -69.88 -0.08 35.69
N GLN A 6 -70.65 -0.09 34.60
CA GLN A 6 -70.60 -1.16 33.59
C GLN A 6 -70.26 -0.70 32.18
N ASP A 7 -70.23 0.61 31.90
CA ASP A 7 -69.92 1.12 30.55
C ASP A 7 -68.45 1.53 30.29
N ARG A 8 -67.53 1.31 31.25
CA ARG A 8 -66.09 1.56 31.03
C ARG A 8 -65.25 0.34 30.63
N ASN A 9 -65.85 -0.85 30.50
CA ASN A 9 -65.12 -2.08 30.17
C ASN A 9 -65.30 -2.55 28.71
N ARG A 10 -65.61 -1.66 27.78
CA ARG A 10 -65.68 -1.97 26.33
C ARG A 10 -64.53 -1.39 25.51
N VAL A 11 -63.30 -1.39 26.04
CA VAL A 11 -62.07 -1.17 25.23
C VAL A 11 -61.01 -2.26 25.50
N GLY A 12 -61.41 -3.40 26.05
CA GLY A 12 -60.54 -4.55 26.30
C GLY A 12 -60.82 -5.72 25.35
N ARG A 13 -60.95 -5.49 24.04
CA ARG A 13 -61.09 -6.59 23.07
C ARG A 13 -59.77 -6.82 22.33
N GLY A 14 -59.02 -7.80 22.84
CA GLY A 14 -58.21 -8.71 22.04
C GLY A 14 -56.95 -8.12 21.44
N VAL A 15 -55.91 -7.93 22.27
CA VAL A 15 -54.54 -8.08 21.75
C VAL A 15 -54.40 -9.58 21.44
N ARG A 16 -54.74 -9.98 20.21
CA ARG A 16 -54.39 -11.31 19.70
C ARG A 16 -52.88 -11.43 19.89
N LYS A 17 -52.40 -12.49 20.55
CA LYS A 17 -50.98 -12.87 20.47
C LYS A 17 -50.69 -13.11 18.99
N MET A 18 -50.22 -12.09 18.28
CA MET A 18 -49.65 -12.25 16.95
C MET A 18 -48.37 -13.03 17.16
N SER A 19 -48.41 -14.32 16.80
CA SER A 19 -47.20 -15.10 16.62
C SER A 19 -46.35 -14.40 15.58
N ILE A 20 -45.13 -14.03 15.96
CA ILE A 20 -44.13 -13.47 15.06
C ILE A 20 -44.01 -14.42 13.86
N SER A 21 -44.16 -13.88 12.63
CA SER A 21 -44.07 -14.68 11.41
C SER A 21 -42.70 -15.39 11.38
N PRO A 22 -42.62 -16.68 11.00
CA PRO A 22 -41.35 -17.38 10.83
C PRO A 22 -40.35 -16.59 9.97
N GLN A 23 -40.83 -15.91 8.93
CA GLN A 23 -40.05 -15.03 8.06
C GLN A 23 -39.38 -13.87 8.83
N PHE A 24 -40.06 -13.30 9.83
CA PHE A 24 -39.48 -12.22 10.64
C PHE A 24 -38.34 -12.74 11.53
N ASN A 25 -38.43 -14.00 11.97
CA ASN A 25 -37.38 -14.64 12.77
C ASN A 25 -36.19 -15.09 11.91
N GLU A 26 -36.44 -15.54 10.67
CA GLU A 26 -35.40 -15.79 9.65
C GLU A 26 -34.62 -14.50 9.35
N ASN A 27 -35.32 -13.39 9.09
CA ASN A 27 -34.69 -12.10 8.79
C ASN A 27 -33.83 -11.60 9.96
N ILE A 28 -34.29 -11.75 11.21
CA ILE A 28 -33.49 -11.40 12.39
C ILE A 28 -32.19 -12.23 12.45
N LYS A 29 -32.25 -13.53 12.14
CA LYS A 29 -31.04 -14.38 12.11
C LYS A 29 -30.08 -13.96 11.01
N GLU A 30 -30.60 -13.64 9.83
CA GLU A 30 -29.79 -13.17 8.70
C GLU A 30 -29.09 -11.84 9.03
N ILE A 31 -29.80 -10.90 9.67
CA ILE A 31 -29.21 -9.63 10.15
C ILE A 31 -28.09 -9.89 11.16
N ILE A 32 -28.27 -10.85 12.08
CA ILE A 32 -27.23 -11.20 13.06
C ILE A 32 -25.99 -11.75 12.35
N LEU A 33 -26.16 -12.63 11.36
CA LEU A 33 -25.05 -13.20 10.58
C LEU A 33 -24.31 -12.11 9.79
N LEU A 34 -25.04 -11.24 9.10
CA LEU A 34 -24.46 -10.11 8.36
C LEU A 34 -23.72 -9.14 9.29
N THR A 35 -24.24 -8.89 10.49
CA THR A 35 -23.57 -8.05 11.49
C THR A 35 -22.23 -8.65 11.93
N GLN A 36 -22.17 -9.97 12.10
CA GLN A 36 -20.94 -10.69 12.43
C GLN A 36 -19.93 -10.66 11.28
N GLU A 37 -20.38 -10.85 10.04
CA GLU A 37 -19.52 -10.72 8.86
C GLU A 37 -18.94 -9.32 8.72
N ILE A 38 -19.76 -8.28 8.94
CA ILE A 38 -19.31 -6.89 8.91
C ILE A 38 -18.25 -6.64 9.99
N ALA A 39 -18.46 -7.15 11.21
CA ALA A 39 -17.47 -7.03 12.28
C ALA A 39 -16.13 -7.69 11.90
N GLY A 40 -16.17 -8.89 11.30
CA GLY A 40 -14.97 -9.57 10.80
C GLY A 40 -14.26 -8.79 9.69
N ILE A 41 -14.99 -8.12 8.80
CA ILE A 41 -14.41 -7.26 7.77
C ILE A 41 -13.72 -6.05 8.40
N TYR A 42 -14.30 -5.42 9.42
CA TYR A 42 -13.66 -4.30 10.12
C TYR A 42 -12.36 -4.70 10.82
N GLU A 43 -12.36 -5.86 11.46
CA GLU A 43 -11.16 -6.40 12.09
C GLU A 43 -10.06 -6.69 11.05
N HIS A 44 -10.45 -7.28 9.91
CA HIS A 44 -9.51 -7.54 8.82
C HIS A 44 -8.92 -6.25 8.22
N LEU A 45 -9.75 -5.24 7.97
CA LEU A 45 -9.31 -3.91 7.50
C LEU A 45 -8.39 -3.21 8.50
N GLY A 46 -8.64 -3.39 9.80
CA GLY A 46 -7.73 -2.93 10.85
C GLY A 46 -6.34 -3.55 10.68
N GLY A 47 -6.28 -4.87 10.51
CA GLY A 47 -5.02 -5.58 10.26
C GLY A 47 -4.32 -5.16 8.96
N GLU A 48 -5.06 -4.89 7.89
CA GLU A 48 -4.49 -4.37 6.64
C GLU A 48 -3.88 -2.96 6.82
N THR A 49 -4.47 -2.14 7.69
CA THR A 49 -3.96 -0.80 8.02
C THR A 49 -2.60 -0.88 8.73
N ASP A 50 -2.44 -1.83 9.65
CA ASP A 50 -1.18 -2.08 10.34
C ASP A 50 -0.10 -2.56 9.36
N VAL A 51 -0.45 -3.47 8.45
CA VAL A 51 0.46 -3.95 7.39
C VAL A 51 0.89 -2.81 6.47
N LEU A 52 -0.03 -1.92 6.08
CA LEU A 52 0.30 -0.74 5.28
C LEU A 52 1.27 0.20 6.01
N SER A 53 1.06 0.41 7.31
CA SER A 53 1.96 1.23 8.12
C SER A 53 3.36 0.60 8.22
N GLN A 54 3.44 -0.73 8.35
CA GLN A 54 4.71 -1.44 8.34
C GLN A 54 5.44 -1.30 6.99
N ILE A 55 4.72 -1.46 5.87
CA ILE A 55 5.29 -1.29 4.52
C ILE A 55 5.81 0.13 4.33
N GLN A 56 5.09 1.15 4.82
CA GLN A 56 5.54 2.55 4.75
C GLN A 56 6.85 2.76 5.52
N ASN A 57 6.98 2.17 6.71
CA ASN A 57 8.22 2.24 7.49
C ASN A 57 9.39 1.54 6.77
N GLU A 58 9.17 0.35 6.22
CA GLU A 58 10.20 -0.38 5.47
C GLU A 58 10.66 0.40 4.22
N ILE A 59 9.75 1.09 3.53
CA ILE A 59 10.09 1.97 2.40
C ILE A 59 10.99 3.12 2.88
N ALA A 60 10.64 3.78 3.98
CA ALA A 60 11.44 4.89 4.51
C ALA A 60 12.85 4.45 4.94
N GLU A 61 12.98 3.27 5.54
CA GLU A 61 14.29 2.68 5.87
C GLU A 61 15.13 2.40 4.62
N LEU A 62 14.51 1.86 3.57
CA LEU A 62 15.17 1.59 2.29
C LEU A 62 15.62 2.88 1.59
N GLU A 63 14.80 3.92 1.60
CA GLU A 63 15.16 5.23 1.05
C GLU A 63 16.37 5.84 1.76
N ASN A 64 16.40 5.77 3.09
CA ASN A 64 17.54 6.22 3.89
C ASN A 64 18.81 5.41 3.58
N TYR A 65 18.68 4.09 3.43
CA TYR A 65 19.80 3.23 3.07
C TYR A 65 20.36 3.58 1.67
N ILE A 66 19.48 3.78 0.69
CA ILE A 66 19.86 4.16 -0.67
C ILE A 66 20.62 5.49 -0.66
N LYS A 67 20.09 6.48 0.08
CA LYS A 67 20.75 7.78 0.23
C LYS A 67 22.14 7.66 0.84
N SER A 68 22.28 6.93 1.94
CA SER A 68 23.59 6.70 2.58
C SER A 68 24.59 6.00 1.65
N THR A 69 24.11 5.08 0.81
CA THR A 69 24.96 4.39 -0.17
C THR A 69 25.43 5.34 -1.26
N TYR A 70 24.55 6.22 -1.73
CA TYR A 70 24.89 7.24 -2.71
C TYR A 70 25.94 8.22 -2.16
N ASP A 71 25.79 8.66 -0.90
CA ASP A 71 26.75 9.54 -0.25
C ASP A 71 28.15 8.91 -0.17
N LYS A 72 28.25 7.61 0.16
CA LYS A 72 29.52 6.87 0.19
C LYS A 72 30.15 6.73 -1.20
N LEU A 73 29.34 6.45 -2.22
CA LEU A 73 29.83 6.38 -3.60
C LEU A 73 30.36 7.73 -4.06
N GLN A 74 29.70 8.83 -3.67
CA GLN A 74 30.17 10.18 -3.99
C GLN A 74 31.52 10.47 -3.32
N MET A 75 31.69 10.10 -2.04
CA MET A 75 32.98 10.22 -1.36
C MET A 75 34.09 9.45 -2.06
N LEU A 76 33.83 8.20 -2.49
CA LEU A 76 34.80 7.39 -3.21
C LEU A 76 35.19 8.01 -4.56
N ILE A 77 34.23 8.60 -5.28
CA ILE A 77 34.49 9.32 -6.53
C ILE A 77 35.42 10.51 -6.27
N ASP A 78 35.19 11.26 -5.20
CA ASP A 78 36.00 12.42 -4.86
C ASP A 78 37.43 12.00 -4.43
N ASP A 79 37.57 10.89 -3.68
CA ASP A 79 38.87 10.31 -3.33
C ASP A 79 39.63 9.85 -4.58
N ILE A 80 38.96 9.19 -5.54
CA ILE A 80 39.58 8.78 -6.81
C ILE A 80 40.10 9.99 -7.59
N LYS A 81 39.30 11.07 -7.69
CA LYS A 81 39.74 12.31 -8.34
C LYS A 81 40.93 12.95 -7.64
N SER A 82 40.95 12.94 -6.30
CA SER A 82 42.09 13.45 -5.53
C SER A 82 43.36 12.65 -5.82
N ILE A 83 43.26 11.33 -5.90
CA ILE A 83 44.39 10.45 -6.23
C ILE A 83 44.86 10.68 -7.67
N GLU A 84 43.92 10.80 -8.62
CA GLU A 84 44.21 11.06 -10.03
C GLU A 84 44.98 12.39 -10.19
N ASN A 85 44.51 13.46 -9.55
CA ASN A 85 45.18 14.75 -9.58
C ASN A 85 46.60 14.69 -8.99
N SER A 86 46.75 14.00 -7.84
CA SER A 86 48.07 13.79 -7.24
C SER A 86 49.02 13.02 -8.16
N TYR A 87 48.51 12.03 -8.89
CA TYR A 87 49.31 11.24 -9.82
C TYR A 87 49.74 12.07 -11.05
N LEU A 88 48.85 12.93 -11.55
CA LEU A 88 49.17 13.85 -12.64
C LEU A 88 50.26 14.86 -12.23
N GLU A 89 50.17 15.43 -11.03
CA GLU A 89 51.21 16.33 -10.48
C GLU A 89 52.57 15.62 -10.33
N GLU A 90 52.58 14.37 -9.87
CA GLU A 90 53.82 13.58 -9.77
C GLU A 90 54.44 13.28 -11.13
N LEU A 91 53.63 12.99 -12.16
CA LEU A 91 54.13 12.77 -13.52
C LEU A 91 54.74 14.04 -14.09
N GLU A 92 54.10 15.20 -13.90
CA GLU A 92 54.61 16.50 -14.34
C GLU A 92 55.91 16.88 -13.59
N ASN A 93 56.00 16.59 -12.30
CA ASN A 93 57.22 16.78 -11.51
C ASN A 93 58.33 15.77 -11.88
N GLY A 94 57.99 14.51 -12.16
CA GLY A 94 58.92 13.48 -12.59
C GLY A 94 59.52 13.76 -13.98
N GLU A 95 58.73 14.32 -14.89
CA GLU A 95 59.20 14.77 -16.21
C GLU A 95 60.18 15.95 -16.09
N ASN A 96 59.99 16.83 -15.09
CA ASN A 96 60.94 17.88 -14.73
C ASN A 96 62.24 17.36 -14.09
N ILE A 97 62.19 16.24 -13.36
CA ILE A 97 63.36 15.59 -12.74
C ILE A 97 64.15 14.76 -13.76
N CYS A 98 63.49 14.05 -14.70
CA CYS A 98 64.18 13.28 -15.76
C CYS A 98 65.03 14.15 -16.71
N ASN A 99 64.77 15.46 -16.77
CA ASN A 99 65.64 16.41 -17.45
C ASN A 99 66.92 16.75 -16.66
N ASN A 100 67.02 16.35 -15.39
CA ASN A 100 68.16 16.58 -14.51
C ASN A 100 68.50 15.34 -13.66
N SER A 101 69.53 14.61 -14.10
CA SER A 101 70.36 13.64 -13.35
C SER A 101 70.03 12.14 -13.50
N GLY A 102 70.93 11.45 -14.20
CA GLY A 102 70.88 10.01 -14.45
C GLY A 102 71.57 9.17 -13.38
N ASN A 103 71.16 9.25 -12.11
CA ASN A 103 71.70 8.35 -11.07
C ASN A 103 70.69 7.77 -10.05
N GLU A 104 69.39 7.99 -10.17
CA GLU A 104 68.38 7.51 -9.18
C GLU A 104 67.64 6.21 -9.59
N ILE A 105 68.05 5.56 -10.68
CA ILE A 105 67.28 4.50 -11.34
C ILE A 105 67.11 3.23 -10.47
N TYR A 106 67.97 2.97 -9.47
CA TYR A 106 67.92 1.71 -8.72
C TYR A 106 66.98 1.71 -7.50
N ASN A 107 66.58 2.88 -6.97
CA ASN A 107 65.60 2.96 -5.87
C ASN A 107 64.15 3.03 -6.39
N ASN A 108 63.90 3.63 -7.57
CA ASN A 108 62.57 3.75 -8.17
C ASN A 108 61.94 2.41 -8.53
N PHE A 109 62.71 1.42 -9.01
CA PHE A 109 62.18 0.09 -9.34
C PHE A 109 61.59 -0.68 -8.13
N LYS A 110 62.01 -0.35 -6.91
CA LYS A 110 61.52 -1.01 -5.68
C LYS A 110 60.25 -0.33 -5.14
N GLU A 111 60.10 0.97 -5.38
CA GLU A 111 58.88 1.71 -5.07
C GLU A 111 57.77 1.45 -6.10
N ASP A 112 58.10 1.35 -7.39
CA ASP A 112 57.15 1.01 -8.47
C ASP A 112 56.50 -0.36 -8.25
N ASN A 113 57.27 -1.35 -7.78
CA ASN A 113 56.73 -2.69 -7.47
C ASN A 113 55.77 -2.69 -6.27
N LYS A 114 56.03 -1.85 -5.25
CA LYS A 114 55.11 -1.69 -4.11
C LYS A 114 53.84 -0.94 -4.52
N ARG A 115 53.98 0.08 -5.36
CA ARG A 115 52.86 0.89 -5.87
C ARG A 115 51.94 0.06 -6.77
N SER A 116 52.51 -0.78 -7.65
CA SER A 116 51.78 -1.74 -8.47
C SER A 116 51.00 -2.77 -7.65
N ALA A 117 51.62 -3.33 -6.60
CA ALA A 117 50.97 -4.27 -5.70
C ALA A 117 49.82 -3.63 -4.91
N LEU A 118 49.99 -2.38 -4.44
CA LEU A 118 48.94 -1.63 -3.76
C LEU A 118 47.76 -1.33 -4.71
N MET A 119 48.06 -0.96 -5.97
CA MET A 119 47.03 -0.68 -6.97
C MET A 119 46.24 -1.94 -7.33
N SER A 120 46.92 -3.09 -7.48
CA SER A 120 46.26 -4.38 -7.70
C SER A 120 45.34 -4.75 -6.53
N SER A 121 45.79 -4.54 -5.29
CA SER A 121 44.97 -4.78 -4.10
C SER A 121 43.72 -3.90 -4.07
N LYS A 122 43.84 -2.62 -4.45
CA LYS A 122 42.68 -1.71 -4.52
C LYS A 122 41.72 -2.11 -5.64
N CYS A 123 42.22 -2.53 -6.80
CA CYS A 123 41.37 -3.05 -7.89
C CYS A 123 40.60 -4.30 -7.44
N GLU A 124 41.23 -5.22 -6.73
CA GLU A 124 40.56 -6.42 -6.17
C GLU A 124 39.45 -6.06 -5.17
N GLU A 125 39.67 -5.03 -4.37
CA GLU A 125 38.69 -4.53 -3.39
C GLU A 125 37.48 -3.89 -4.11
N ILE A 126 37.75 -3.06 -5.13
CA ILE A 126 36.73 -2.47 -6.00
C ILE A 126 35.91 -3.54 -6.71
N GLU A 127 36.53 -4.59 -7.26
CA GLU A 127 35.85 -5.69 -7.93
C GLU A 127 34.92 -6.47 -6.98
N LYS A 128 35.34 -6.68 -5.73
CA LYS A 128 34.50 -7.30 -4.70
C LYS A 128 33.31 -6.42 -4.34
N GLU A 129 33.51 -5.12 -4.16
CA GLU A 129 32.41 -4.20 -3.90
C GLU A 129 31.42 -4.14 -5.07
N LEU A 130 31.91 -4.07 -6.31
CA LEU A 130 31.07 -4.12 -7.51
C LEU A 130 30.24 -5.40 -7.60
N SER A 131 30.85 -6.56 -7.30
CA SER A 131 30.13 -7.83 -7.25
C SER A 131 29.04 -7.85 -6.16
N SER A 132 29.33 -7.26 -5.00
CA SER A 132 28.37 -7.13 -3.90
C SER A 132 27.18 -6.23 -4.29
N VAL A 133 27.46 -5.08 -4.89
CA VAL A 133 26.44 -4.15 -5.40
C VAL A 133 25.58 -4.83 -6.47
N HIS A 134 26.19 -5.56 -7.41
CA HIS A 134 25.47 -6.26 -8.46
C HIS A 134 24.52 -7.33 -7.89
N SER A 135 25.01 -8.12 -6.93
CA SER A 135 24.21 -9.14 -6.25
C SER A 135 23.02 -8.54 -5.52
N ARG A 136 23.24 -7.42 -4.83
CA ARG A 136 22.19 -6.71 -4.11
C ARG A 136 21.15 -6.08 -5.05
N TYR A 137 21.60 -5.53 -6.18
CA TYR A 137 20.72 -5.00 -7.21
C TYR A 137 19.83 -6.10 -7.81
N ALA A 138 20.38 -7.28 -8.10
CA ALA A 138 19.61 -8.42 -8.59
C ALA A 138 18.51 -8.85 -7.59
N LEU A 139 18.82 -8.89 -6.29
CA LEU A 139 17.85 -9.19 -5.24
C LEU A 139 16.72 -8.14 -5.18
N LEU A 140 17.06 -6.86 -5.27
CA LEU A 140 16.07 -5.76 -5.28
C LEU A 140 15.16 -5.84 -6.51
N LEU A 141 15.71 -6.20 -7.67
CA LEU A 141 14.95 -6.34 -8.90
C LEU A 141 13.91 -7.47 -8.78
N GLU A 142 14.29 -8.59 -8.17
CA GLU A 142 13.38 -9.71 -7.93
C GLU A 142 12.29 -9.34 -6.92
N LYS A 143 12.64 -8.63 -5.84
CA LYS A 143 11.66 -8.09 -4.89
C LYS A 143 10.65 -7.16 -5.57
N LYS A 144 11.11 -6.24 -6.42
CA LYS A 144 10.25 -5.33 -7.19
C LYS A 144 9.29 -6.10 -8.09
N LYS A 145 9.78 -7.13 -8.78
CA LYS A 145 8.97 -7.98 -9.66
C LYS A 145 7.86 -8.71 -8.87
N ASN A 146 8.20 -9.24 -7.70
CA ASN A 146 7.23 -9.92 -6.83
C ASN A 146 6.17 -8.96 -6.28
N LEU A 147 6.56 -7.75 -5.88
CA LEU A 147 5.61 -6.72 -5.44
C LEU A 147 4.63 -6.35 -6.55
N LEU A 148 5.12 -6.10 -7.77
CA LEU A 148 4.26 -5.77 -8.91
C LEU A 148 3.28 -6.90 -9.24
N LYS A 149 3.70 -8.16 -9.09
CA LYS A 149 2.81 -9.30 -9.24
C LYS A 149 1.72 -9.31 -8.16
N SER A 150 2.10 -9.12 -6.90
CA SER A 150 1.14 -9.05 -5.78
C SER A 150 0.14 -7.90 -5.94
N MET A 151 0.58 -6.73 -6.41
CA MET A 151 -0.31 -5.59 -6.68
C MET A 151 -1.34 -5.93 -7.76
N ARG A 152 -0.91 -6.58 -8.85
CA ARG A 152 -1.82 -7.04 -9.90
C ARG A 152 -2.84 -8.05 -9.37
N ASP A 153 -2.37 -9.05 -8.63
CA ASP A 153 -3.25 -10.07 -8.04
C ASP A 153 -4.29 -9.41 -7.09
N SER A 154 -3.89 -8.37 -6.35
CA SER A 154 -4.81 -7.61 -5.48
C SER A 154 -5.83 -6.76 -6.26
N GLU A 155 -5.43 -6.20 -7.40
CA GLU A 155 -6.32 -5.43 -8.27
C GLU A 155 -7.39 -6.35 -8.90
N ASP A 156 -7.00 -7.54 -9.33
CA ASP A 156 -7.92 -8.56 -9.85
C ASP A 156 -8.94 -8.99 -8.77
N VAL A 157 -8.48 -9.18 -7.54
CA VAL A 157 -9.35 -9.48 -6.39
C VAL A 157 -10.31 -8.32 -6.09
N LEU A 158 -9.82 -7.08 -6.10
CA LEU A 158 -10.65 -5.89 -5.88
C LEU A 158 -11.71 -5.75 -6.98
N TYR A 159 -11.33 -5.98 -8.24
CA TYR A 159 -12.26 -5.96 -9.37
C TYR A 159 -13.33 -7.04 -9.22
N ALA A 160 -12.96 -8.26 -8.85
CA ALA A 160 -13.89 -9.36 -8.60
C ALA A 160 -14.86 -9.03 -7.45
N LYS A 161 -14.36 -8.48 -6.34
CA LYS A 161 -15.20 -8.01 -5.21
C LYS A 161 -16.15 -6.91 -5.65
N LYS A 162 -15.68 -5.91 -6.40
CA LYS A 162 -16.51 -4.81 -6.91
C LYS A 162 -17.65 -5.33 -7.77
N LYS A 163 -17.37 -6.29 -8.67
CA LYS A 163 -18.41 -6.95 -9.46
C LYS A 163 -19.40 -7.71 -8.60
N MET A 164 -18.92 -8.48 -7.62
CA MET A 164 -19.79 -9.23 -6.70
C MET A 164 -20.74 -8.29 -5.95
N TYR A 165 -20.23 -7.21 -5.35
CA TYR A 165 -21.06 -6.22 -4.65
C TYR A 165 -22.03 -5.49 -5.58
N GLN A 166 -21.62 -5.18 -6.81
CA GLN A 166 -22.51 -4.61 -7.82
C GLN A 166 -23.62 -5.59 -8.21
N SER A 167 -23.33 -6.90 -8.28
CA SER A 167 -24.36 -7.92 -8.54
C SER A 167 -25.35 -8.09 -7.39
N ILE A 168 -24.89 -7.97 -6.13
CA ILE A 168 -25.74 -8.07 -4.94
C ILE A 168 -26.61 -6.82 -4.78
N SER A 169 -25.98 -5.65 -4.81
CA SER A 169 -26.65 -4.38 -4.54
C SER A 169 -27.38 -3.80 -5.74
N MET A 170 -27.03 -4.25 -6.95
CA MET A 170 -27.44 -3.62 -8.21
C MET A 170 -27.00 -2.15 -8.32
N ILE A 171 -26.05 -1.69 -7.50
CA ILE A 171 -25.59 -0.30 -7.49
C ILE A 171 -24.26 -0.19 -8.24
N THR A 172 -24.18 0.80 -9.12
CA THR A 172 -22.91 1.27 -9.68
C THR A 172 -22.49 2.56 -9.00
N TRP A 173 -21.28 2.59 -8.45
CA TRP A 173 -20.76 3.72 -7.69
C TRP A 173 -19.84 4.61 -8.53
N SER A 174 -19.99 5.92 -8.36
CA SER A 174 -19.07 6.96 -8.81
C SER A 174 -18.68 7.84 -7.63
N LEU A 175 -17.38 8.15 -7.52
CA LEU A 175 -16.90 9.09 -6.52
C LEU A 175 -17.07 10.51 -7.06
N ILE A 176 -17.73 11.37 -6.30
CA ILE A 176 -17.85 12.81 -6.65
C ILE A 176 -16.74 13.59 -5.93
N SER A 177 -16.51 13.29 -4.64
CA SER A 177 -15.46 13.90 -3.83
C SER A 177 -15.16 13.02 -2.61
N GLU A 178 -14.13 13.38 -1.83
CA GLU A 178 -13.77 12.65 -0.60
C GLU A 178 -14.93 12.57 0.41
N SER A 179 -15.84 13.54 0.41
CA SER A 179 -16.98 13.60 1.33
C SER A 179 -18.30 13.18 0.69
N PHE A 180 -18.34 12.83 -0.60
CA PHE A 180 -19.59 12.48 -1.29
C PHE A 180 -19.40 11.37 -2.33
N ILE A 181 -20.26 10.35 -2.25
CA ILE A 181 -20.41 9.31 -3.26
C ILE A 181 -21.74 9.43 -3.96
N GLN A 182 -21.76 9.04 -5.23
CA GLN A 182 -22.96 8.88 -6.02
C GLN A 182 -23.12 7.42 -6.42
N GLY A 183 -24.35 6.95 -6.34
CA GLY A 183 -24.71 5.63 -6.79
C GLY A 183 -25.83 5.68 -7.81
N HIS A 184 -25.84 4.68 -8.68
CA HIS A 184 -26.90 4.43 -9.65
C HIS A 184 -27.43 3.02 -9.44
N PHE A 185 -28.71 2.87 -9.10
CA PHE A 185 -29.40 1.58 -9.10
C PHE A 185 -29.64 1.14 -10.55
N ILE A 186 -29.26 -0.09 -10.87
CA ILE A 186 -29.45 -0.71 -12.19
C ILE A 186 -30.32 -1.97 -12.01
N PRO A 187 -31.65 -1.84 -12.15
CA PRO A 187 -32.56 -2.98 -11.98
C PRO A 187 -32.32 -4.06 -13.04
N VAL A 188 -32.23 -5.33 -12.62
CA VAL A 188 -31.95 -6.47 -13.52
C VAL A 188 -33.01 -6.61 -14.63
N ASN A 189 -34.25 -6.26 -14.36
CA ASN A 189 -35.37 -6.41 -15.32
C ASN A 189 -35.58 -5.18 -16.21
N TYR A 190 -35.01 -4.02 -15.88
CA TYR A 190 -35.17 -2.76 -16.64
C TYR A 190 -33.92 -1.86 -16.53
N PRO A 191 -32.81 -2.22 -17.18
CA PRO A 191 -31.53 -1.50 -17.07
C PRO A 191 -31.56 -0.06 -17.60
N THR A 192 -32.63 0.34 -18.30
CA THR A 192 -32.85 1.70 -18.82
C THR A 192 -33.49 2.66 -17.82
N LYS A 193 -34.06 2.16 -16.70
CA LYS A 193 -34.52 3.00 -15.59
C LYS A 193 -33.50 2.95 -14.47
N THR A 194 -32.55 3.88 -14.50
CA THR A 194 -31.55 4.01 -13.44
C THR A 194 -31.98 5.10 -12.46
N GLU A 195 -32.02 4.77 -11.18
CA GLU A 195 -32.24 5.75 -10.12
C GLU A 195 -30.90 6.20 -9.55
N THR A 196 -30.69 7.51 -9.49
CA THR A 196 -29.44 8.10 -9.04
C THR A 196 -29.62 8.70 -7.66
N PHE A 197 -28.66 8.47 -6.78
CA PHE A 197 -28.65 9.04 -5.44
C PHE A 197 -27.23 9.51 -5.07
N GLN A 198 -27.14 10.40 -4.08
CA GLN A 198 -25.88 10.89 -3.56
C GLN A 198 -25.89 10.78 -2.04
N LEU A 199 -24.77 10.34 -1.47
CA LEU A 199 -24.59 10.18 -0.03
C LEU A 199 -23.37 10.96 0.42
N GLN A 200 -23.50 11.65 1.54
CA GLN A 200 -22.39 12.26 2.23
C GLN A 200 -21.64 11.19 3.05
N ILE A 201 -20.35 11.04 2.81
CA ILE A 201 -19.47 10.16 3.55
C ILE A 201 -18.98 10.92 4.78
N HIS A 202 -19.62 10.66 5.91
CA HIS A 202 -19.18 11.15 7.22
C HIS A 202 -19.44 10.04 8.23
N GLU A 203 -18.52 9.82 9.19
CA GLU A 203 -18.68 8.80 10.23
C GLU A 203 -20.04 8.83 10.94
N ASN A 204 -20.56 10.03 11.22
CA ASN A 204 -21.85 10.22 11.88
C ASN A 204 -23.05 9.73 11.07
N ASN A 205 -22.93 9.60 9.75
CA ASN A 205 -24.00 9.19 8.84
C ASN A 205 -23.87 7.73 8.39
N LYS A 206 -22.87 6.99 8.88
CA LYS A 206 -22.53 5.65 8.40
C LYS A 206 -23.68 4.65 8.51
N VAL A 207 -24.35 4.62 9.68
CA VAL A 207 -25.48 3.70 9.92
C VAL A 207 -26.70 4.11 9.11
N SER A 208 -27.06 5.40 9.12
CA SER A 208 -28.21 5.92 8.38
C SER A 208 -28.06 5.74 6.86
N ASN A 209 -26.86 5.94 6.33
CA ASN A 209 -26.56 5.71 4.92
C ASN A 209 -26.68 4.22 4.57
N ALA A 210 -26.18 3.31 5.41
CA ALA A 210 -26.29 1.88 5.20
C ALA A 210 -27.76 1.42 5.23
N GLU A 211 -28.54 1.88 6.21
CA GLU A 211 -29.97 1.57 6.31
C GLU A 211 -30.77 2.10 5.10
N TYR A 212 -30.47 3.32 4.65
CA TYR A 212 -31.08 3.88 3.43
C TYR A 212 -30.80 2.98 2.22
N LEU A 213 -29.53 2.61 2.01
CA LEU A 213 -29.14 1.78 0.87
C LEU A 213 -29.81 0.42 0.89
N TRP A 214 -29.84 -0.27 2.04
CA TRP A 214 -30.48 -1.57 2.16
C TRP A 214 -31.98 -1.51 1.88
N ARG A 215 -32.67 -0.47 2.38
CA ARG A 215 -34.09 -0.26 2.06
C ARG A 215 -34.35 -0.01 0.59
N GLU A 216 -33.45 0.68 -0.11
CA GLU A 216 -33.60 0.89 -1.55
C GLU A 216 -33.31 -0.40 -2.34
N ILE A 217 -32.32 -1.20 -1.91
CA ILE A 217 -32.01 -2.50 -2.54
C ILE A 217 -33.22 -3.45 -2.42
N GLU A 218 -33.88 -3.52 -1.26
CA GLU A 218 -35.07 -4.38 -1.05
C GLU A 218 -36.27 -4.05 -1.96
N LYS A 219 -36.28 -2.86 -2.58
CA LYS A 219 -37.36 -2.46 -3.50
C LYS A 219 -37.20 -3.03 -4.91
N PHE A 220 -36.02 -3.54 -5.27
CA PHE A 220 -35.68 -4.04 -6.60
C PHE A 220 -35.50 -5.57 -6.62
#